data_AF-A0A832D487-F1
#
_entry.id   AF-A0A832D487-F1
#
_cell.length_a   1.000
_cell.length_b   1.000
_cell.length_c   1.000
_cell.angle_alpha   90.00
_cell.angle_beta   90.00
_cell.angle_gamma   90.00
#
_symmetry.space_group_name_H-M   'P 1'
#
loop_
_entity.id
_entity.type
_entity.pdbx_description
1 polymer ?
#
loop_
_entity_poly.entity_id
_entity_poly.type
_entity_poly.pdbx_seq_one_letter_code
_entity_poly.pdbx_strand_id
1 'polypeptide(L)'
;MKVRGLRSNSRLHIINTTIISLILLIGAGGVIGVAQADETSILAKSIGAALAVGLAGLGAGFAVGMAGAAVASGIVEKREATGTLLLIVVLGEGIAIYG
;
A
#
# COMPACT_ATOMS: atom_id res chain seq x y z
N MET A 1 -13.90 -52.53 37.67
CA MET A 1 -12.92 -52.74 36.59
C MET A 1 -13.43 -52.08 35.29
N LYS A 2 -13.20 -50.77 35.08
CA LYS A 2 -13.75 -50.01 33.94
C LYS A 2 -12.72 -49.02 33.36
N VAL A 3 -11.63 -49.57 32.82
CA VAL A 3 -10.50 -48.78 32.26
C VAL A 3 -10.47 -48.80 30.73
N ARG A 4 -11.39 -49.53 30.07
CA ARG A 4 -11.42 -49.67 28.60
C ARG A 4 -12.03 -48.46 27.86
N GLY A 5 -12.72 -47.54 28.54
CA GLY A 5 -13.42 -46.41 27.90
C GLY A 5 -12.55 -45.18 27.60
N LEU A 6 -11.49 -44.92 28.37
CA LEU A 6 -10.67 -43.71 28.20
C LEU A 6 -9.70 -43.81 27.00
N ARG A 7 -9.25 -45.01 26.63
CA ARG A 7 -8.25 -45.19 25.57
C ARG A 7 -8.83 -45.06 24.14
N SER A 8 -10.15 -45.14 23.99
CA SER A 8 -10.82 -44.97 22.69
C SER A 8 -10.94 -43.48 22.33
N ASN A 9 -11.30 -42.63 23.30
CA ASN A 9 -11.43 -41.19 23.10
C ASN A 9 -10.09 -40.54 22.75
N SER A 10 -8.98 -40.95 23.37
CA SER A 10 -7.65 -40.39 23.03
C SER A 10 -7.20 -40.72 21.60
N ARG A 11 -7.57 -41.88 21.05
CA ARG A 11 -7.25 -42.24 19.66
C ARG A 11 -8.07 -41.46 18.66
N LEU A 12 -9.34 -41.19 18.97
CA LEU A 12 -10.21 -40.35 18.15
C LEU A 12 -9.70 -38.90 18.09
N HIS A 13 -9.21 -38.35 19.19
CA HIS A 13 -8.60 -37.01 19.20
C HIS A 13 -7.31 -36.95 18.37
N ILE A 14 -6.44 -37.96 18.48
CA ILE A 14 -5.19 -38.03 17.69
C ILE A 14 -5.49 -38.12 16.18
N ILE A 15 -6.51 -38.90 15.80
CA ILE A 15 -6.90 -39.01 14.39
C ILE A 15 -7.47 -37.67 13.89
N ASN A 16 -8.32 -37.02 14.69
CA ASN A 16 -8.92 -35.73 14.31
C ASN A 16 -7.87 -34.62 14.17
N THR A 17 -6.90 -34.53 15.10
CA THR A 17 -5.83 -33.51 15.01
C THR A 17 -4.89 -33.77 13.84
N THR A 18 -4.61 -35.04 13.52
CA THR A 18 -3.78 -35.41 12.35
C THR A 18 -4.47 -35.01 11.04
N ILE A 19 -5.78 -35.26 10.91
CA ILE A 19 -6.56 -34.88 9.72
C ILE A 19 -6.59 -33.36 9.54
N ILE A 20 -6.78 -32.59 10.62
CA ILE A 20 -6.78 -31.12 10.58
C ILE A 20 -5.41 -30.58 10.14
N SER A 21 -4.30 -31.16 10.63
CA SER A 21 -2.95 -30.76 10.18
C SER A 21 -2.69 -31.07 8.71
N LEU A 22 -3.23 -32.18 8.18
CA LEU A 22 -3.06 -32.57 6.79
C LEU A 22 -3.85 -31.65 5.85
N ILE A 23 -5.06 -31.24 6.25
CA ILE A 23 -5.89 -30.27 5.50
C ILE A 23 -5.20 -28.89 5.47
N LEU A 24 -4.64 -28.44 6.60
CA LEU A 24 -3.87 -27.19 6.65
C LEU A 24 -2.61 -27.25 5.79
N LEU A 25 -1.92 -28.39 5.74
CA LEU A 25 -0.74 -28.58 4.90
C LEU A 25 -1.07 -28.54 3.40
N ILE A 26 -2.19 -29.17 2.99
CA ILE A 26 -2.66 -29.16 1.59
C ILE A 26 -3.17 -27.76 1.20
N GLY A 27 -3.88 -27.07 2.09
CA GLY A 27 -4.35 -25.70 1.88
C GLY A 27 -3.24 -24.64 1.87
N ALA A 28 -2.11 -24.91 2.53
CA ALA A 28 -0.95 -24.03 2.54
C ALA A 28 -0.27 -23.92 1.16
N GLY A 29 -0.48 -24.89 0.26
CA GLY A 29 0.04 -24.87 -1.12
C GLY A 29 -0.32 -23.59 -1.90
N GLY A 30 -1.49 -23.01 -1.64
CA GLY A 30 -1.92 -21.73 -2.24
C GLY A 30 -1.23 -20.50 -1.65
N VAL A 31 -0.67 -20.60 -0.44
CA VAL A 31 0.01 -19.49 0.26
C VAL A 31 1.48 -19.40 -0.13
N ILE A 32 2.12 -20.54 -0.43
CA ILE A 32 3.56 -20.62 -0.80
C ILE A 32 3.84 -20.01 -2.19
N GLY A 33 2.85 -19.99 -3.10
CA GLY A 33 2.97 -19.43 -4.44
C GLY A 33 3.00 -17.89 -4.49
N VAL A 34 2.68 -17.20 -3.40
CA VAL A 34 2.66 -15.72 -3.33
C VAL A 34 3.98 -15.15 -2.78
N ALA A 35 4.87 -15.99 -2.26
CA ALA A 35 6.01 -15.57 -1.44
C ALA A 35 7.40 -15.69 -2.11
N GLN A 36 7.49 -15.93 -3.43
CA GLN A 36 8.76 -15.75 -4.16
C GLN A 36 8.84 -14.31 -4.68
N ALA A 37 9.31 -13.40 -3.84
CA ALA A 37 9.77 -12.08 -4.30
C ALA A 37 11.19 -12.24 -4.84
N ASP A 38 11.32 -12.29 -6.18
CA ASP A 38 12.61 -12.15 -6.85
C ASP A 38 13.27 -10.82 -6.41
N GLU A 39 14.55 -10.82 -6.02
CA GLU A 39 15.25 -9.56 -5.67
C GLU A 39 15.20 -8.56 -6.82
N THR A 40 15.28 -9.04 -8.07
CA THR A 40 15.11 -8.23 -9.28
C THR A 40 13.70 -7.61 -9.35
N SER A 41 12.67 -8.27 -8.82
CA SER A 41 11.31 -7.72 -8.72
C SER A 41 11.23 -6.61 -7.66
N ILE A 42 11.95 -6.73 -6.55
CA ILE A 42 12.00 -5.66 -5.54
C ILE A 42 12.70 -4.42 -6.11
N LEU A 43 13.83 -4.60 -6.79
CA LEU A 43 14.56 -3.51 -7.45
C LEU A 43 13.73 -2.83 -8.56
N ALA A 44 13.04 -3.61 -9.39
CA ALA A 44 12.19 -3.04 -10.44
C ALA A 44 11.01 -2.25 -9.85
N LYS A 45 10.38 -2.76 -8.79
CA LYS A 45 9.28 -2.07 -8.08
C LYS A 45 9.75 -0.79 -7.39
N SER A 46 10.92 -0.82 -6.75
CA SER A 46 11.45 0.36 -6.06
C SER A 46 11.88 1.46 -7.02
N ILE A 47 12.49 1.10 -8.16
CA ILE A 47 12.81 2.06 -9.22
C ILE A 47 11.52 2.65 -9.84
N GLY A 48 10.52 1.81 -10.09
CA GLY A 48 9.21 2.28 -10.59
C GLY A 48 8.55 3.28 -9.64
N ALA A 49 8.52 2.97 -8.34
CA ALA A 49 7.99 3.87 -7.32
C ALA A 49 8.80 5.17 -7.20
N ALA A 50 10.13 5.08 -7.23
CA ALA A 50 10.99 6.26 -7.17
C ALA A 50 10.80 7.19 -8.38
N LEU A 51 10.65 6.62 -9.58
CA LEU A 51 10.41 7.40 -10.79
C LEU A 51 9.02 8.03 -10.81
N ALA A 52 7.99 7.33 -10.35
CA ALA A 52 6.62 7.85 -10.28
C ALA A 52 6.57 9.10 -9.37
N VAL A 53 7.01 8.96 -8.12
CA VAL A 53 7.03 10.06 -7.14
C VAL A 53 8.02 11.16 -7.56
N GLY A 54 9.19 10.79 -8.08
CA GLY A 54 10.23 11.75 -8.48
C GLY A 54 9.79 12.64 -9.64
N LEU A 55 9.25 12.05 -10.71
CA LEU A 55 8.79 12.81 -11.88
C LEU A 55 7.54 13.63 -11.57
N ALA A 56 6.60 13.09 -10.80
CA ALA A 56 5.43 13.82 -10.35
C ALA A 56 5.81 15.02 -9.47
N GLY A 57 6.77 14.84 -8.54
CA GLY A 57 7.29 15.92 -7.71
C GLY A 57 7.95 17.04 -8.52
N LEU A 58 8.70 16.71 -9.57
CA LEU A 58 9.27 17.72 -10.47
C LEU A 58 8.19 18.50 -11.23
N GLY A 59 7.18 17.81 -11.78
CA GLY A 59 6.07 18.46 -12.48
C GLY A 59 5.22 19.35 -11.56
N ALA A 60 4.90 18.85 -10.37
CA ALA A 60 4.19 19.59 -9.34
C ALA A 60 4.98 20.82 -8.88
N GLY A 61 6.28 20.67 -8.59
CA GLY A 61 7.14 21.78 -8.18
C GLY A 61 7.22 22.89 -9.23
N PHE A 62 7.28 22.53 -10.52
CA PHE A 62 7.25 23.51 -11.60
C PHE A 62 5.90 24.25 -11.68
N ALA A 63 4.79 23.51 -11.65
CA ALA A 63 3.44 24.08 -11.69
C ALA A 63 3.18 25.02 -10.50
N VAL A 64 3.47 24.55 -9.27
CA VAL A 64 3.31 25.29 -8.02
C VAL A 64 4.22 26.51 -7.98
N GLY A 65 5.46 26.40 -8.47
CA GLY A 65 6.40 27.53 -8.53
C GLY A 65 5.88 28.69 -9.39
N MET A 66 5.38 28.38 -10.60
CA MET A 66 4.80 29.40 -11.47
C MET A 66 3.46 29.94 -10.94
N ALA A 67 2.56 29.07 -10.51
CA ALA A 67 1.27 29.46 -9.96
C ALA A 67 1.43 30.32 -8.70
N GLY A 68 2.33 29.92 -7.80
CA GLY A 68 2.65 30.64 -6.57
C GLY A 68 3.18 32.05 -6.83
N ALA A 69 4.05 32.21 -7.84
CA ALA A 69 4.54 33.54 -8.23
C ALA A 69 3.41 34.46 -8.73
N ALA A 70 2.51 33.95 -9.57
CA ALA A 70 1.35 34.71 -10.06
C ALA A 70 0.35 35.04 -8.94
N VAL A 71 0.12 34.10 -8.03
CA VAL A 71 -0.78 34.26 -6.88
C VAL A 71 -0.22 35.28 -5.89
N ALA A 72 1.09 35.30 -5.65
CA ALA A 72 1.73 36.27 -4.76
C ALA A 72 1.46 37.72 -5.21
N SER A 73 1.57 38.04 -6.50
CA SER A 73 1.21 39.37 -7.02
C SER A 73 -0.30 39.62 -7.00
N GLY A 74 -1.11 38.61 -7.31
CA GLY A 74 -2.57 38.74 -7.33
C GLY A 74 -3.17 39.03 -5.95
N ILE A 75 -2.59 38.48 -4.88
CA ILE A 75 -3.03 38.73 -3.49
C ILE A 75 -2.77 40.19 -3.09
N VAL A 76 -1.72 40.82 -3.61
CA VAL A 76 -1.41 42.24 -3.37
C VAL A 76 -2.46 43.14 -4.01
N GLU A 77 -2.95 42.80 -5.21
CA GLU A 77 -4.00 43.57 -5.89
C GLU A 77 -5.39 43.38 -5.29
N LYS A 78 -5.78 42.13 -4.98
CA LYS A 78 -7.13 41.79 -4.50
C LYS A 78 -7.07 40.85 -3.32
N ARG A 79 -6.93 41.43 -2.12
CA ARG A 79 -6.79 40.68 -0.87
C ARG A 79 -8.01 39.79 -0.56
N GLU A 80 -9.21 40.20 -0.98
CA GLU A 80 -10.43 39.40 -0.84
C GLU A 80 -10.42 38.12 -1.69
N ALA A 81 -9.63 38.08 -2.77
CA ALA A 81 -9.53 36.93 -3.68
C ALA A 81 -8.50 35.88 -3.23
N THR A 82 -7.78 36.10 -2.13
CA THR A 82 -6.68 35.24 -1.65
C THR A 82 -7.06 33.76 -1.60
N GLY A 83 -8.25 33.44 -1.06
CA GLY A 83 -8.70 32.05 -0.95
C GLY A 83 -8.87 31.37 -2.31
N THR A 84 -9.41 32.08 -3.31
CA THR A 84 -9.60 31.53 -4.67
C THR A 84 -8.26 31.45 -5.42
N LEU A 85 -7.38 32.43 -5.23
CA LEU A 85 -6.05 32.42 -5.82
C LEU A 85 -5.20 31.24 -5.30
N LEU A 86 -5.30 30.92 -4.01
CA LEU A 86 -4.60 29.76 -3.43
C LEU A 86 -5.10 28.41 -4.00
N LEU A 87 -6.35 28.32 -4.46
CA LEU A 87 -6.82 27.09 -5.14
C LEU A 87 -6.02 26.78 -6.40
N ILE A 88 -5.55 27.80 -7.13
CA ILE A 88 -4.74 27.59 -8.34
C ILE A 88 -3.42 26.90 -7.99
N VAL A 89 -2.84 27.21 -6.84
CA VAL A 89 -1.60 26.57 -6.36
C VAL A 89 -1.86 25.11 -5.97
N VAL A 90 -2.93 24.88 -5.20
CA VAL A 90 -3.30 23.53 -4.72
C VAL A 90 -3.66 22.59 -5.88
N LEU A 91 -4.23 23.10 -6.97
CA LEU A 91 -4.46 22.30 -8.18
C LEU A 91 -3.16 21.73 -8.76
N GLY A 92 -2.04 22.46 -8.63
CA GLY A 92 -0.71 21.96 -9.00
C GLY A 92 -0.16 20.92 -8.02
N GLU A 93 -0.43 21.06 -6.72
CA GLU A 93 -0.02 20.09 -5.69
C GLU A 93 -0.67 18.72 -5.90
N GLY A 94 -1.87 18.67 -6.49
CA GLY A 94 -2.54 17.42 -6.84
C GLY A 94 -1.68 16.48 -7.69
N ILE A 95 -0.78 17.02 -8.53
CA ILE A 95 0.14 16.23 -9.37
C ILE A 95 1.06 15.36 -8.49
N ALA A 96 1.58 15.92 -7.39
CA ALA A 96 2.49 15.20 -6.49
C ALA A 96 1.75 14.16 -5.63
N ILE A 97 0.45 14.34 -5.38
CA ILE A 97 -0.34 13.38 -4.58
C ILE A 97 -0.66 12.12 -5.38
N TYR A 98 -0.79 12.23 -6.71
CA TYR A 98 -1.11 11.10 -7.59
C TYR A 98 0.12 10.31 -8.09
N GLY A 99 1.32 10.86 -7.94
CA GLY A 99 2.57 10.20 -8.33
C GLY A 99 3.15 9.32 -7.23
#